data_AF-A0A8K0DTT7-F1
#
_entry.id   AF-A0A8K0DTT7-F1
#
_cell.length_a   1.000
_cell.length_b   1.000
_cell.length_c   1.000
_cell.angle_alpha   90.00
_cell.angle_beta   90.00
_cell.angle_gamma   90.00
#
_symmetry.space_group_name_H-M   'P 1'
#
loop_
_entity.id
_entity.type
_entity.pdbx_description
1 polymer ?
#
loop_
_entity_poly.entity_id
_entity_poly.type
_entity_poly.pdbx_seq_one_letter_code
_entity_poly.pdbx_strand_id
1 'polypeptide(L)'
;MCISELAILMDLITRPIHELDACSLQDLMPEMPLWLKNLIMRVNWLNKVLSEMWPYLDEAAEDIIKGTAKPIFAEYIGKSIEFVSLSLGTLRPVICGLKVYDTNEKEIVLETAIRWAGNPNIVLLIKLFSTNYSSGQKSLIDEFITNEFVVLSLYKLDHCVLKIDSLCFQLVDLQIHAALRISLKPLVPTFPCFTNVVVSLMEKPDVDFGMKILGGDIMSVPGLYRYVQETIKSQVAILYHWPQTLEIPKLDAST
;
A
#
# COMPACT_ATOMS: atom_id res chain seq x y z
N MET A 1 -19.40 -2.62 -58.96
CA MET A 1 -20.43 -3.63 -58.66
C MET A 1 -19.90 -4.41 -57.46
N CYS A 2 -19.84 -3.84 -56.26
CA CYS A 2 -20.90 -3.26 -55.43
C CYS A 2 -21.99 -4.27 -55.08
N ILE A 3 -22.09 -4.53 -53.76
CA ILE A 3 -23.30 -4.85 -52.99
C ILE A 3 -23.69 -6.34 -52.93
N SER A 4 -22.81 -7.23 -52.47
CA SER A 4 -23.24 -8.55 -51.99
C SER A 4 -22.80 -8.91 -50.57
N GLU A 5 -21.83 -8.19 -49.98
CA GLU A 5 -21.34 -8.49 -48.62
C GLU A 5 -21.78 -7.50 -47.53
N LEU A 6 -22.51 -6.44 -47.89
CA LEU A 6 -23.04 -5.43 -46.94
C LEU A 6 -24.51 -5.64 -46.54
N ALA A 7 -25.15 -6.74 -46.96
CA ALA A 7 -26.57 -6.98 -46.68
C ALA A 7 -26.86 -7.70 -45.35
N ILE A 8 -25.83 -8.15 -44.61
CA ILE A 8 -26.01 -8.81 -43.30
C ILE A 8 -25.94 -7.80 -42.14
N LEU A 9 -25.53 -6.56 -42.40
CA LEU A 9 -25.36 -5.55 -41.38
C LEU A 9 -26.28 -4.36 -41.68
N MET A 10 -27.55 -4.42 -41.28
CA MET A 10 -28.40 -3.28 -40.86
C MET A 10 -29.88 -3.71 -40.76
N ASP A 11 -30.19 -4.60 -39.82
CA ASP A 11 -31.47 -4.53 -39.11
C ASP A 11 -31.18 -4.62 -37.61
N LEU A 12 -30.29 -3.74 -37.14
CA LEU A 12 -30.19 -3.46 -35.72
C LEU A 12 -31.41 -2.58 -35.39
N ILE A 13 -32.49 -3.20 -34.95
CA ILE A 13 -33.70 -2.52 -34.49
C ILE A 13 -33.30 -1.64 -33.29
N THR A 14 -32.99 -0.37 -33.52
CA THR A 14 -32.73 0.60 -32.45
C THR A 14 -34.07 1.06 -31.89
N ARG A 15 -34.60 0.32 -30.91
CA ARG A 15 -35.69 0.82 -30.06
C ARG A 15 -35.10 1.78 -29.03
N PRO A 16 -35.66 2.98 -28.85
CA PRO A 16 -35.23 3.89 -27.81
C PRO A 16 -35.59 3.31 -26.43
N ILE A 17 -34.72 3.53 -25.44
CA ILE A 17 -34.77 2.85 -24.13
C ILE A 17 -36.09 3.09 -23.37
N HIS A 18 -36.76 4.22 -23.60
CA HIS A 18 -38.03 4.56 -22.95
C HIS A 18 -39.23 3.74 -23.44
N GLU A 19 -39.09 2.99 -24.53
CA GLU A 19 -40.11 2.10 -25.10
C GLU A 19 -39.94 0.63 -24.64
N LEU A 20 -38.92 0.33 -23.83
CA LEU A 20 -38.67 -1.01 -23.30
C LEU A 20 -39.42 -1.22 -21.98
N ASP A 21 -40.19 -2.29 -21.92
CA ASP A 21 -40.84 -2.77 -20.70
C ASP A 21 -39.83 -3.44 -19.74
N ALA A 22 -40.18 -3.50 -18.46
CA ALA A 22 -39.28 -3.98 -17.41
C ALA A 22 -38.80 -5.43 -17.65
N CYS A 23 -39.63 -6.28 -18.24
CA CYS A 23 -39.27 -7.66 -18.58
C CYS A 23 -38.24 -7.72 -19.73
N SER A 24 -38.46 -6.98 -20.82
CA SER A 24 -37.50 -6.89 -21.94
C SER A 24 -36.14 -6.30 -21.52
N LEU A 25 -36.14 -5.39 -20.55
CA LEU A 25 -34.90 -4.82 -19.99
C LEU A 25 -34.11 -5.86 -19.17
N GLN A 26 -34.83 -6.74 -18.46
CA GLN A 26 -34.25 -7.81 -17.66
C GLN A 26 -33.67 -8.93 -18.54
N ASP A 27 -34.31 -9.22 -19.67
CA ASP A 27 -33.81 -10.16 -20.69
C ASP A 27 -32.57 -9.62 -21.43
N LEU A 28 -32.38 -8.30 -21.49
CA LEU A 28 -31.21 -7.66 -22.09
C LEU A 28 -30.00 -7.60 -21.14
N MET A 29 -30.22 -7.74 -19.83
CA MET A 29 -29.14 -7.73 -18.82
C MET A 29 -28.03 -8.74 -19.11
N PRO A 30 -28.29 -10.03 -19.47
CA PRO A 30 -27.24 -10.98 -19.82
C PRO A 30 -26.49 -10.65 -21.12
N GLU A 31 -27.04 -9.84 -22.01
CA GLU A 31 -26.37 -9.44 -23.27
C GLU A 31 -25.59 -8.13 -23.15
N MET A 32 -25.74 -7.40 -22.04
CA MET A 32 -24.95 -6.19 -21.84
C MET A 32 -23.45 -6.50 -21.83
N PRO A 33 -22.64 -5.69 -22.54
CA PRO A 33 -21.21 -5.88 -22.56
C PRO A 33 -20.63 -5.67 -21.16
N LEU A 34 -19.56 -6.40 -20.82
CA LEU A 34 -19.00 -6.45 -19.47
C LEU A 34 -18.58 -5.08 -18.91
N TRP A 35 -18.24 -4.12 -19.79
CA TRP A 35 -17.95 -2.72 -19.41
C TRP A 35 -19.18 -1.95 -18.92
N LEU A 36 -20.38 -2.40 -19.26
CA LEU A 36 -21.66 -1.86 -18.80
C LEU A 36 -22.18 -2.64 -17.57
N LYS A 37 -21.81 -3.91 -17.41
CA LYS A 37 -22.14 -4.74 -16.24
C LYS A 37 -21.25 -4.46 -15.02
N ASN A 38 -19.99 -4.11 -15.23
CA ASN A 38 -19.05 -3.75 -14.16
C ASN A 38 -18.75 -2.25 -14.24
N LEU A 39 -19.70 -1.43 -13.78
CA LEU A 39 -19.55 0.02 -13.64
C LEU A 39 -18.53 0.34 -12.53
N ILE A 40 -17.25 0.11 -12.79
CA ILE A 40 -16.19 0.73 -12.00
C ILE A 40 -16.29 2.23 -12.26
N MET A 41 -16.79 2.97 -11.29
CA MET A 41 -16.96 4.41 -11.41
C MET A 41 -15.58 5.05 -11.55
N ARG A 42 -15.42 5.91 -12.57
CA ARG A 42 -14.20 6.71 -12.72
C ARG A 42 -14.17 7.77 -11.62
N VAL A 43 -13.06 7.82 -10.90
CA VAL A 43 -12.89 8.69 -9.72
C VAL A 43 -11.87 9.81 -9.96
N ASN A 44 -11.89 10.41 -11.16
CA ASN A 44 -10.94 11.47 -11.53
C ASN A 44 -11.01 12.68 -10.58
N TRP A 45 -12.21 13.03 -10.09
CA TRP A 45 -12.40 14.10 -9.12
C TRP A 45 -11.72 13.78 -7.78
N LEU A 46 -11.82 12.53 -7.31
CA LEU A 46 -11.21 12.08 -6.07
C LEU A 46 -9.70 12.04 -6.19
N ASN A 47 -9.20 11.60 -7.34
CA ASN A 47 -7.79 11.73 -7.67
C ASN A 47 -7.39 13.20 -7.72
N LYS A 48 -8.20 14.15 -8.19
CA LYS A 48 -7.83 15.57 -8.11
C LYS A 48 -7.71 16.05 -6.66
N VAL A 49 -8.67 15.72 -5.79
CA VAL A 49 -8.63 16.04 -4.36
C VAL A 49 -7.38 15.49 -3.69
N LEU A 50 -7.05 14.21 -3.92
CA LEU A 50 -5.83 13.60 -3.40
C LEU A 50 -4.56 14.30 -3.87
N SER A 51 -4.57 14.92 -5.07
CA SER A 51 -3.45 15.72 -5.56
C SER A 51 -3.16 16.92 -4.70
N GLU A 52 -4.21 17.66 -4.35
CA GLU A 52 -4.11 18.88 -3.57
C GLU A 52 -3.76 18.57 -2.11
N MET A 53 -4.24 17.43 -1.60
CA MET A 53 -3.98 17.01 -0.23
C MET A 53 -2.59 16.38 -0.02
N TRP A 54 -1.95 15.87 -1.08
CA TRP A 54 -0.75 15.03 -0.97
C TRP A 54 0.39 15.65 -0.15
N PRO A 55 0.74 16.95 -0.28
CA PRO A 55 1.82 17.55 0.51
C PRO A 55 1.56 17.48 2.02
N TYR A 56 0.31 17.66 2.44
CA TYR A 56 -0.08 17.58 3.85
C TYR A 56 -0.12 16.13 4.35
N LEU A 57 -0.48 15.19 3.47
CA LEU A 57 -0.44 13.77 3.80
C LEU A 57 0.99 13.25 3.94
N ASP A 58 1.92 13.73 3.13
CA ASP A 58 3.35 13.40 3.25
C ASP A 58 3.90 13.83 4.62
N GLU A 59 3.67 15.09 4.99
CA GLU A 59 4.10 15.65 6.29
C GLU A 59 3.45 14.90 7.47
N ALA A 60 2.14 14.64 7.42
CA ALA A 60 1.46 13.88 8.47
C ALA A 60 1.95 12.43 8.55
N ALA A 61 2.22 11.79 7.40
CA ALA A 61 2.72 10.43 7.36
C ALA A 61 4.14 10.34 7.93
N GLU A 62 4.98 11.35 7.70
CA GLU A 62 6.31 11.44 8.31
C GLU A 62 6.23 11.38 9.84
N ASP A 63 5.33 12.19 10.43
CA ASP A 63 5.12 12.22 11.87
C ASP A 63 4.57 10.90 12.41
N ILE A 64 3.60 10.30 11.71
CA ILE A 64 3.05 9.00 12.08
C ILE A 64 4.14 7.93 12.03
N ILE A 65 4.89 7.84 10.93
CA ILE A 65 5.93 6.82 10.77
C ILE A 65 7.02 7.01 11.82
N LYS A 66 7.48 8.24 12.07
CA LYS A 66 8.45 8.51 13.15
C LYS A 66 7.88 8.14 14.51
N GLY A 67 6.62 8.48 14.78
CA GLY A 67 5.92 8.18 16.03
C GLY A 67 5.80 6.69 16.30
N THR A 68 5.45 5.91 15.26
CA THR A 68 5.30 4.45 15.35
C THR A 68 6.63 3.71 15.32
N ALA A 69 7.60 4.16 14.53
CA ALA A 69 8.89 3.46 14.37
C ALA A 69 9.85 3.68 15.54
N LYS A 70 9.86 4.87 16.16
CA LYS A 70 10.72 5.16 17.33
C LYS A 70 10.61 4.12 18.47
N PRO A 71 9.40 3.75 18.97
CA PRO A 71 9.29 2.74 20.02
C PRO A 71 9.75 1.35 19.55
N ILE A 72 9.47 0.98 18.29
CA ILE A 72 9.94 -0.28 17.69
C ILE A 72 11.47 -0.32 17.68
N PHE A 73 12.12 0.76 17.21
CA PHE A 73 13.58 0.82 17.19
C PHE A 73 14.19 0.73 18.58
N ALA A 74 13.58 1.40 19.56
CA ALA A 74 14.04 1.35 20.94
C ALA A 74 13.95 -0.06 21.55
N GLU A 75 12.93 -0.84 21.19
CA GLU A 75 12.71 -2.21 21.67
C GLU A 75 13.66 -3.23 21.01
N TYR A 76 13.82 -3.18 19.69
CA TYR A 76 14.55 -4.22 18.95
C TYR A 76 16.05 -3.98 18.81
N ILE A 77 16.48 -2.72 18.68
CA ILE A 77 17.85 -2.36 18.24
C ILE A 77 18.51 -1.33 19.19
N GLY A 78 17.78 -0.86 20.21
CA GLY A 78 18.23 0.18 21.14
C GLY A 78 18.15 1.59 20.53
N LYS A 79 18.67 2.60 21.24
CA LYS A 79 18.63 4.04 20.86
C LYS A 79 19.50 4.42 19.65
N SER A 80 19.85 3.46 18.81
CA SER A 80 20.93 3.62 17.82
C SER A 80 20.43 3.83 16.39
N ILE A 81 19.12 3.76 16.15
CA ILE A 81 18.51 4.02 14.84
C ILE A 81 17.94 5.44 14.82
N GLU A 82 18.38 6.22 13.84
CA GLU A 82 17.92 7.59 13.61
C GLU A 82 17.44 7.75 12.18
N PHE A 83 16.30 8.45 11.99
CA PHE A 83 15.89 8.92 10.67
C PHE A 83 16.74 10.14 10.29
N VAL A 84 17.48 10.04 9.20
CA VAL A 84 18.22 11.18 8.61
C VAL A 84 17.27 12.02 7.75
N SER A 85 16.41 11.36 6.97
CA SER A 85 15.34 11.98 6.21
C SER A 85 14.18 11.01 6.06
N LEU A 86 12.96 11.53 5.98
CA LEU A 86 11.78 10.74 5.71
C LEU A 86 10.82 11.58 4.89
N SER A 87 10.55 11.16 3.66
CA SER A 87 9.45 11.67 2.84
C SER A 87 8.95 10.53 1.95
N LEU A 88 7.65 10.46 1.74
CA LEU A 88 6.98 9.57 0.80
C LEU A 88 7.12 10.06 -0.65
N GLY A 89 7.59 11.30 -0.84
CA GLY A 89 7.90 11.90 -2.13
C GLY A 89 6.75 12.72 -2.71
N THR A 90 6.94 13.21 -3.93
CA THR A 90 6.01 14.11 -4.62
C THR A 90 4.95 13.35 -5.43
N LEU A 91 5.20 12.06 -5.70
CA LEU A 91 4.30 11.22 -6.47
C LEU A 91 3.25 10.60 -5.55
N ARG A 92 2.00 10.84 -5.90
CA ARG A 92 0.82 10.43 -5.12
C ARG A 92 0.25 9.09 -5.58
N PRO A 93 -0.47 8.38 -4.69
CA PRO A 93 -1.28 7.23 -5.06
C PRO A 93 -2.41 7.61 -6.03
N VAL A 94 -2.83 6.62 -6.82
CA VAL A 94 -3.93 6.71 -7.77
C VAL A 94 -5.00 5.71 -7.37
N ILE A 95 -6.21 6.21 -7.22
CA ILE A 95 -7.40 5.39 -6.98
C ILE A 95 -7.93 4.98 -8.36
N CYS A 96 -7.94 3.68 -8.62
CA CYS A 96 -8.21 3.12 -9.95
C CYS A 96 -9.68 3.20 -10.34
N GLY A 97 -10.56 3.16 -9.35
CA GLY A 97 -12.00 3.19 -9.56
C GLY A 97 -12.73 2.73 -8.30
N LEU A 98 -14.02 3.04 -8.25
CA LEU A 98 -14.87 2.75 -7.11
C LEU A 98 -16.03 1.87 -7.56
N LYS A 99 -16.24 0.76 -6.87
CA LYS A 99 -17.43 -0.08 -7.01
C LYS A 99 -18.21 -0.02 -5.71
N VAL A 100 -19.47 0.38 -5.80
CA VAL A 100 -20.38 0.43 -4.64
C VAL A 100 -21.33 -0.75 -4.75
N TYR A 101 -21.52 -1.45 -3.63
CA TYR A 101 -22.46 -2.55 -3.52
C TYR A 101 -23.61 -2.11 -2.63
N ASP A 102 -24.82 -2.24 -3.17
CA ASP A 102 -26.03 -2.17 -2.38
C ASP A 102 -26.21 -3.50 -1.64
N THR A 103 -26.31 -3.44 -0.33
CA THR A 103 -26.56 -4.61 0.51
C THR A 103 -27.97 -4.56 1.07
N ASN A 104 -28.58 -5.72 1.31
CA ASN A 104 -29.88 -5.81 1.98
C ASN A 104 -29.81 -5.45 3.48
N GLU A 105 -28.59 -5.29 4.01
CA GLU A 105 -28.31 -4.89 5.38
C GLU A 105 -28.14 -3.37 5.48
N LYS A 106 -28.18 -2.81 6.70
CA LYS A 106 -27.86 -1.39 6.97
C LYS A 106 -26.36 -1.16 6.85
N GLU A 107 -25.78 -1.45 5.70
CA GLU A 107 -24.38 -1.20 5.40
C GLU A 107 -24.20 -0.67 3.97
N ILE A 108 -23.07 -0.02 3.73
CA ILE A 108 -22.61 0.34 2.38
C ILE A 108 -21.23 -0.27 2.23
N VAL A 109 -21.04 -1.08 1.19
CA VAL A 109 -19.75 -1.69 0.89
C VAL A 109 -19.18 -1.06 -0.37
N LEU A 110 -17.94 -0.60 -0.29
CA LEU A 110 -17.19 0.01 -1.37
C LEU A 110 -15.92 -0.80 -1.62
N GLU A 111 -15.64 -1.10 -2.87
CA GLU A 111 -14.39 -1.71 -3.30
C GLU A 111 -13.63 -0.76 -4.21
N THR A 112 -12.33 -0.64 -3.94
CA THR A 112 -11.42 0.22 -4.69
C THR A 112 -10.03 -0.38 -4.73
N ALA A 113 -9.28 -0.12 -5.80
CA ALA A 113 -7.88 -0.46 -5.89
C ALA A 113 -7.03 0.81 -5.87
N ILE A 114 -6.02 0.84 -5.01
CA ILE A 114 -5.03 1.89 -4.93
C ILE A 114 -3.74 1.38 -5.56
N ARG A 115 -3.18 2.19 -6.46
CA ARG A 115 -1.85 1.97 -7.02
C ARG A 115 -0.98 3.16 -6.72
N TRP A 116 0.21 2.93 -6.23
CA TRP A 116 1.15 3.98 -5.91
C TRP A 116 2.52 3.59 -6.43
N ALA A 117 3.10 4.44 -7.27
CA ALA A 117 4.50 4.36 -7.67
C ALA A 117 5.15 5.66 -7.22
N GLY A 118 5.62 5.64 -5.97
CA GLY A 118 6.17 6.78 -5.27
C GLY A 118 7.67 6.92 -5.46
N ASN A 119 8.17 8.13 -5.25
CA ASN A 119 9.59 8.45 -5.17
C ASN A 119 9.98 8.83 -3.73
N PRO A 120 9.83 7.92 -2.75
CA PRO A 120 10.16 8.23 -1.37
C PRO A 120 11.66 8.43 -1.20
N ASN A 121 12.02 9.21 -0.19
CA ASN A 121 13.39 9.35 0.29
C ASN A 121 13.43 9.11 1.79
N ILE A 122 13.52 7.83 2.17
CA ILE A 122 13.59 7.41 3.57
C ILE A 122 15.01 6.93 3.84
N VAL A 123 15.74 7.68 4.65
CA VAL A 123 17.13 7.40 5.01
C VAL A 123 17.21 7.12 6.50
N LEU A 124 17.69 5.92 6.82
CA LEU A 124 17.91 5.43 8.18
C LEU A 124 19.42 5.30 8.44
N LEU A 125 19.85 5.77 9.60
CA LEU A 125 21.21 5.60 10.10
C LEU A 125 21.17 4.70 11.33
N ILE A 126 21.88 3.58 11.28
CA ILE A 126 22.08 2.67 12.40
C ILE A 126 23.48 2.89 12.93
N LYS A 127 23.63 3.37 14.17
CA LYS A 127 24.92 3.51 14.85
C LYS A 127 25.29 2.18 15.51
N LEU A 128 26.43 1.61 15.13
CA LEU A 128 26.93 0.35 15.65
C LEU A 128 27.77 0.63 16.89
N PHE A 129 27.13 0.94 18.02
CA PHE A 129 27.85 1.07 19.27
C PHE A 129 28.28 -0.31 19.76
N SER A 130 29.58 -0.50 19.98
CA SER A 130 30.15 -1.67 20.65
C SER A 130 29.62 -1.72 22.09
N THR A 131 28.44 -2.28 22.31
CA THR A 131 27.95 -2.62 23.64
C THR A 131 28.72 -3.84 24.12
N ASN A 132 29.36 -3.75 25.28
CA ASN A 132 29.99 -4.90 25.91
C ASN A 132 28.91 -5.96 26.18
N TYR A 133 28.94 -7.03 25.39
CA TYR A 133 27.89 -8.04 25.29
C TYR A 133 27.90 -8.95 26.52
N SER A 134 26.93 -8.78 27.42
CA SER A 134 26.62 -9.77 28.46
C SER A 134 25.70 -10.84 27.87
N SER A 135 26.32 -11.98 27.52
CA SER A 135 25.75 -13.31 27.24
C SER A 135 24.23 -13.46 27.43
N GLY A 136 23.47 -13.53 26.33
CA GLY A 136 22.15 -14.18 26.36
C GLY A 136 21.19 -13.83 25.22
N GLN A 137 21.34 -12.68 24.55
CA GLN A 137 20.31 -12.18 23.63
C GLN A 137 20.97 -11.76 22.31
N LYS A 138 20.94 -12.64 21.30
CA LYS A 138 21.43 -12.34 19.95
C LYS A 138 20.52 -11.28 19.35
N SER A 139 21.07 -10.11 19.05
CA SER A 139 20.32 -9.07 18.35
C SER A 139 20.23 -9.40 16.86
N LEU A 140 19.21 -8.89 16.16
CA LEU A 140 19.13 -8.98 14.69
C LEU A 140 20.36 -8.38 14.00
N ILE A 141 21.03 -7.43 14.66
CA ILE A 141 22.28 -6.82 14.20
C ILE A 141 23.41 -7.87 14.22
N ASP A 142 23.48 -8.71 15.25
CA ASP A 142 24.49 -9.77 15.35
C ASP A 142 24.27 -10.85 14.30
N GLU A 143 23.01 -11.22 14.00
CA GLU A 143 22.67 -12.16 12.92
C GLU A 143 22.94 -11.56 11.54
N PHE A 144 22.71 -10.25 11.38
CA PHE A 144 23.00 -9.51 10.16
C PHE A 144 24.50 -9.35 9.90
N ILE A 145 25.28 -9.04 10.95
CA ILE A 145 26.74 -8.90 10.90
C ILE A 145 27.43 -10.28 10.81
N THR A 146 26.89 -11.35 11.39
CA THR A 146 27.47 -12.71 11.28
C THR A 146 27.11 -13.43 9.98
N ASN A 147 26.23 -12.87 9.15
CA ASN A 147 25.94 -13.43 7.85
C ASN A 147 27.20 -13.36 6.96
N GLU A 148 27.76 -14.53 6.65
CA GLU A 148 29.02 -14.70 5.91
C GLU A 148 29.01 -13.91 4.58
N PHE A 149 27.85 -13.66 3.98
CA PHE A 149 27.69 -12.88 2.75
C PHE A 149 27.91 -11.36 2.94
N VAL A 150 27.47 -10.80 4.06
CA VAL A 150 27.68 -9.38 4.44
C VAL A 150 29.13 -9.19 4.88
N VAL A 151 29.64 -10.13 5.67
CA VAL A 151 31.06 -10.21 6.06
C VAL A 151 31.95 -10.27 4.82
N LEU A 152 31.74 -11.18 3.88
CA LEU A 152 32.61 -11.31 2.70
C LEU A 152 32.60 -10.09 1.78
N SER A 153 31.49 -9.34 1.71
CA SER A 153 31.39 -8.09 0.95
C SER A 153 32.09 -6.92 1.64
N LEU A 154 32.18 -6.95 2.98
CA LEU A 154 32.85 -5.94 3.81
C LEU A 154 34.34 -6.27 4.07
N TYR A 155 34.74 -7.54 4.01
CA TYR A 155 36.08 -8.03 4.36
C TYR A 155 37.04 -8.17 3.16
N LYS A 156 36.61 -7.83 1.94
CA LYS A 156 37.45 -7.94 0.73
C LYS A 156 38.08 -6.60 0.33
N LEU A 157 38.74 -5.96 1.29
CA LEU A 157 39.70 -4.87 1.08
C LEU A 157 40.89 -5.15 2.00
N ASP A 158 41.94 -5.71 1.41
CA ASP A 158 43.12 -6.20 2.11
C ASP A 158 43.71 -5.16 3.09
N HIS A 159 43.98 -5.62 4.31
CA HIS A 159 44.70 -4.93 5.41
C HIS A 159 44.03 -3.75 6.15
N CYS A 160 42.79 -3.36 5.87
CA CYS A 160 42.07 -2.40 6.72
C CYS A 160 40.91 -3.07 7.45
N VAL A 161 41.04 -3.26 8.77
CA VAL A 161 39.90 -3.51 9.66
C VAL A 161 39.05 -2.23 9.64
N LEU A 162 38.07 -2.16 8.74
CA LEU A 162 37.12 -1.06 8.70
C LEU A 162 36.27 -1.16 9.96
N LYS A 163 36.55 -0.27 10.90
CA LYS A 163 35.68 -0.02 12.05
C LYS A 163 34.41 0.64 11.50
N ILE A 164 33.36 -0.16 11.30
CA ILE A 164 32.07 0.36 10.82
C ILE A 164 31.34 0.93 12.03
N ASP A 165 31.47 2.24 12.23
CA ASP A 165 30.81 2.93 13.33
C ASP A 165 29.30 3.15 13.07
N SER A 166 28.86 3.14 11.79
CA SER A 166 27.45 3.25 11.43
C SER A 166 27.12 2.68 10.04
N LEU A 167 25.87 2.23 9.86
CA LEU A 167 25.31 1.69 8.63
C LEU A 167 24.15 2.57 8.16
N CYS A 168 24.20 3.02 6.90
CA CYS A 168 23.16 3.85 6.31
C CYS A 168 22.33 3.03 5.31
N PHE A 169 21.02 3.04 5.51
CA PHE A 169 20.03 2.45 4.63
C PHE A 169 19.21 3.55 3.98
N GLN A 170 18.95 3.43 2.68
CA GLN A 170 18.06 4.31 1.95
C GLN A 170 17.03 3.48 1.21
N LEU A 171 15.75 3.74 1.45
CA LEU A 171 14.64 3.21 0.67
C LEU A 171 14.38 4.15 -0.51
N VAL A 172 14.25 3.60 -1.71
CA VAL A 172 14.00 4.33 -2.97
C VAL A 172 12.92 3.58 -3.75
N ASP A 173 12.22 4.25 -4.67
CA ASP A 173 11.31 3.62 -5.65
C ASP A 173 10.30 2.65 -5.02
N LEU A 174 9.28 3.18 -4.33
CA LEU A 174 8.25 2.38 -3.67
C LEU A 174 7.04 2.19 -4.58
N GLN A 175 6.71 0.95 -4.87
CA GLN A 175 5.52 0.57 -5.62
C GLN A 175 4.58 -0.25 -4.75
N ILE A 176 3.33 0.19 -4.66
CA ILE A 176 2.28 -0.47 -3.87
C ILE A 176 1.05 -0.65 -4.75
N HIS A 177 0.53 -1.87 -4.79
CA HIS A 177 -0.74 -2.21 -5.41
C HIS A 177 -1.62 -2.87 -4.36
N ALA A 178 -2.72 -2.23 -3.96
CA ALA A 178 -3.59 -2.72 -2.91
C ALA A 178 -5.06 -2.66 -3.32
N ALA A 179 -5.78 -3.76 -3.13
CA ALA A 179 -7.24 -3.83 -3.29
C ALA A 179 -7.90 -3.71 -1.92
N LEU A 180 -8.75 -2.70 -1.74
CA LEU A 180 -9.38 -2.34 -0.48
C LEU A 180 -10.89 -2.53 -0.57
N ARG A 181 -11.47 -3.07 0.49
CA ARG A 181 -12.90 -3.08 0.76
C ARG A 181 -13.17 -2.25 2.01
N ILE A 182 -14.00 -1.23 1.83
CA ILE A 182 -14.43 -0.27 2.85
C ILE A 182 -15.91 -0.53 3.11
N SER A 183 -16.29 -0.78 4.35
CA SER A 183 -17.68 -1.01 4.76
C SER A 183 -18.11 0.02 5.80
N LEU A 184 -19.19 0.74 5.53
CA LEU A 184 -19.81 1.67 6.47
C LEU A 184 -20.96 0.96 7.18
N LYS A 185 -20.79 0.62 8.46
CA LYS A 185 -21.81 -0.15 9.20
C LYS A 185 -21.82 0.09 10.72
N PRO A 186 -22.98 -0.05 11.38
CA PRO A 186 -24.32 0.03 10.77
C PRO A 186 -24.61 1.47 10.30
N LEU A 187 -25.47 1.60 9.29
CA LEU A 187 -26.07 2.87 8.89
C LEU A 187 -27.07 3.33 9.95
N VAL A 188 -26.98 4.60 10.31
CA VAL A 188 -27.83 5.25 11.32
C VAL A 188 -28.46 6.50 10.70
N PRO A 189 -29.65 6.95 11.17
CA PRO A 189 -30.30 8.14 10.62
C PRO A 189 -29.67 9.47 11.12
N THR A 190 -28.68 9.41 12.01
CA THR A 190 -28.00 10.59 12.57
C THR A 190 -26.68 10.82 11.84
N PHE A 191 -26.41 12.05 11.40
CA PHE A 191 -25.14 12.42 10.76
C PHE A 191 -23.93 11.95 11.61
N PRO A 192 -22.91 11.29 11.02
CA PRO A 192 -22.59 11.16 9.58
C PRO A 192 -23.29 9.99 8.85
N CYS A 193 -24.36 9.46 9.40
CA CYS A 193 -25.19 8.37 8.86
C CYS A 193 -24.59 6.95 8.95
N PHE A 194 -23.46 6.79 9.64
CA PHE A 194 -22.86 5.50 9.96
C PHE A 194 -22.15 5.53 11.32
N THR A 195 -21.99 4.37 11.94
CA THR A 195 -21.27 4.23 13.22
C THR A 195 -19.80 3.94 12.99
N ASN A 196 -19.47 2.88 12.24
CA ASN A 196 -18.08 2.46 12.04
C ASN A 196 -17.71 2.49 10.56
N VAL A 197 -16.44 2.80 10.31
CA VAL A 197 -15.77 2.58 9.03
C VAL A 197 -14.84 1.39 9.21
N VAL A 198 -15.10 0.34 8.45
CA VAL A 198 -14.35 -0.91 8.45
C VAL A 198 -13.54 -0.95 7.16
N VAL A 199 -12.22 -0.93 7.25
CA VAL A 199 -11.33 -1.09 6.09
C VAL A 199 -10.63 -2.43 6.16
N SER A 200 -10.67 -3.17 5.06
CA SER A 200 -10.03 -4.48 4.88
C SER A 200 -9.37 -4.57 3.52
N LEU A 201 -8.30 -5.35 3.39
CA LEU A 201 -7.70 -5.62 2.09
C LEU A 201 -8.24 -6.93 1.52
N MET A 202 -8.61 -6.90 0.25
CA MET A 202 -9.24 -8.01 -0.46
C MET A 202 -8.24 -9.06 -0.92
N GLU A 203 -7.04 -8.61 -1.25
CA GLU A 203 -5.95 -9.41 -1.77
C GLU A 203 -4.65 -8.95 -1.08
N LYS A 204 -3.65 -9.83 -1.09
CA LYS A 204 -2.30 -9.45 -0.66
C LYS A 204 -1.79 -8.36 -1.60
N PRO A 205 -1.39 -7.18 -1.11
CA PRO A 205 -0.87 -6.13 -1.92
C PRO A 205 0.50 -6.53 -2.41
N ASP A 206 0.78 -6.03 -3.59
CA ASP A 206 2.10 -6.09 -4.14
C ASP A 206 2.88 -4.89 -3.65
N VAL A 207 4.00 -5.13 -2.97
CA VAL A 207 4.87 -4.08 -2.44
C VAL A 207 6.29 -4.38 -2.91
N ASP A 208 6.76 -3.51 -3.79
CA ASP A 208 8.11 -3.53 -4.33
C ASP A 208 8.82 -2.23 -3.95
N PHE A 209 10.10 -2.34 -3.60
CA PHE A 209 10.89 -1.20 -3.19
C PHE A 209 12.34 -1.39 -3.58
N GLY A 210 12.99 -0.31 -3.99
CA GLY A 210 14.44 -0.21 -4.06
C GLY A 210 15.03 0.03 -2.67
N MET A 211 16.22 -0.52 -2.42
CA MET A 211 16.98 -0.22 -1.21
C MET A 211 18.46 -0.01 -1.58
N LYS A 212 19.13 0.90 -0.89
CA LYS A 212 20.56 1.15 -1.01
C LYS A 212 21.19 1.06 0.36
N ILE A 213 22.39 0.48 0.43
CA ILE A 213 23.18 0.35 1.66
C ILE A 213 24.55 0.96 1.41
N LEU A 214 24.98 1.88 2.28
CA LEU A 214 26.27 2.56 2.16
C LEU A 214 26.52 3.20 0.77
N GLY A 215 25.45 3.62 0.09
CA GLY A 215 25.51 4.19 -1.26
C GLY A 215 25.63 3.16 -2.40
N GLY A 216 25.73 1.86 -2.09
CA GLY A 216 25.66 0.75 -3.04
C GLY A 216 24.25 0.19 -3.17
N ASP A 217 23.97 -0.47 -4.30
CA ASP A 217 22.68 -1.13 -4.55
C ASP A 217 22.55 -2.40 -3.69
N ILE A 218 21.40 -2.56 -3.01
CA ILE A 218 21.07 -3.73 -2.18
C ILE A 218 21.14 -5.05 -2.94
N MET A 219 20.99 -5.01 -4.27
CA MET A 219 21.10 -6.19 -5.14
C MET A 219 22.47 -6.90 -5.00
N SER A 220 23.47 -6.22 -4.46
CA SER A 220 24.79 -6.79 -4.13
C SER A 220 24.80 -7.69 -2.89
N VAL A 221 23.75 -7.67 -2.06
CA VAL A 221 23.60 -8.53 -0.87
C VAL A 221 22.37 -9.46 -1.02
N PRO A 222 22.51 -10.56 -1.78
CA PRO A 222 21.54 -11.64 -1.83
C PRO A 222 21.20 -12.14 -0.42
N GLY A 223 19.92 -12.16 -0.07
CA GLY A 223 19.44 -12.65 1.23
C GLY A 223 18.86 -11.55 2.13
N LEU A 224 19.54 -10.39 2.29
CA LEU A 224 18.97 -9.29 3.09
C LEU A 224 17.68 -8.77 2.46
N TYR A 225 17.72 -8.50 1.15
CA TYR A 225 16.55 -8.00 0.43
C TYR A 225 15.35 -8.95 0.63
N ARG A 226 15.61 -10.27 0.52
CA ARG A 226 14.59 -11.30 0.72
C ARG A 226 14.09 -11.33 2.16
N TYR A 227 14.97 -11.25 3.15
CA TYR A 227 14.60 -11.19 4.56
C TYR A 227 13.69 -9.99 4.85
N VAL A 228 14.09 -8.78 4.45
CA VAL A 228 13.29 -7.57 4.66
C VAL A 228 11.94 -7.68 3.94
N GLN A 229 11.94 -8.18 2.70
CA GLN A 229 10.72 -8.37 1.95
C GLN A 229 9.80 -9.42 2.60
N GLU A 230 10.34 -10.50 3.18
CA GLU A 230 9.58 -11.52 3.91
C GLU A 230 9.04 -10.97 5.24
N THR A 231 9.83 -10.18 5.98
CA THR A 231 9.37 -9.50 7.21
C THR A 231 8.24 -8.52 6.91
N ILE A 232 8.40 -7.66 5.89
CA ILE A 232 7.35 -6.74 5.46
C ILE A 232 6.12 -7.53 5.02
N LYS A 233 6.28 -8.55 4.17
CA LYS A 233 5.17 -9.41 3.74
C LYS A 233 4.47 -10.07 4.93
N SER A 234 5.19 -10.46 5.98
CA SER A 234 4.63 -11.08 7.19
C SER A 234 3.86 -10.08 8.07
N GLN A 235 4.41 -8.88 8.32
CA GLN A 235 3.71 -7.84 9.08
C GLN A 235 2.45 -7.37 8.36
N VAL A 236 2.60 -7.20 7.05
CA VAL A 236 1.51 -6.78 6.17
C VAL A 236 0.47 -7.91 6.05
N ALA A 237 0.88 -9.20 6.18
CA ALA A 237 -0.03 -10.34 6.23
C ALA A 237 -0.97 -10.39 7.43
N ILE A 238 -0.56 -9.83 8.56
CA ILE A 238 -1.43 -9.74 9.74
C ILE A 238 -2.64 -8.86 9.43
N LEU A 239 -2.43 -7.77 8.66
CA LEU A 239 -3.50 -6.90 8.17
C LEU A 239 -4.41 -7.57 7.10
N TYR A 240 -3.98 -8.67 6.47
CA TYR A 240 -4.80 -9.44 5.50
C TYR A 240 -5.74 -10.45 6.12
N HIS A 241 -5.47 -10.89 7.34
CA HIS A 241 -6.26 -11.96 7.93
C HIS A 241 -7.62 -11.40 8.34
N TRP A 242 -8.62 -11.52 7.46
CA TRP A 242 -10.02 -11.42 7.85
C TRP A 242 -10.22 -12.29 9.10
N PRO A 243 -10.80 -11.76 10.19
CA PRO A 243 -11.67 -10.59 10.29
C PRO A 243 -10.98 -9.30 10.78
N GLN A 244 -9.65 -9.19 10.73
CA GLN A 244 -8.97 -7.98 11.19
C GLN A 244 -9.45 -6.77 10.40
N THR A 245 -10.00 -5.82 11.15
CA THR A 245 -10.68 -4.64 10.66
C THR A 245 -9.96 -3.44 11.24
N LEU A 246 -9.47 -2.53 10.40
CA LEU A 246 -9.08 -1.22 10.90
C LEU A 246 -10.36 -0.42 11.14
N GLU A 247 -10.82 -0.41 12.39
CA GLU A 247 -11.86 0.50 12.83
C GLU A 247 -11.19 1.85 13.03
N ILE A 248 -11.56 2.84 12.20
CA ILE A 248 -11.15 4.22 12.44
C ILE A 248 -12.12 4.75 13.50
N PRO A 249 -11.72 4.91 14.78
CA PRO A 249 -12.60 5.53 15.75
C PRO A 249 -12.91 6.95 15.27
N LYS A 250 -14.15 7.39 15.49
CA LYS A 250 -14.53 8.77 15.20
C LYS A 250 -13.57 9.69 15.93
N LEU A 251 -13.06 10.72 15.25
CA LEU A 251 -12.45 11.85 15.97
C LEU A 251 -13.55 12.39 16.88
N ASP A 252 -13.35 12.25 18.19
CA ASP A 252 -14.11 13.05 19.13
C ASP A 252 -13.88 14.50 18.74
N ALA A 253 -14.95 15.15 18.28
CA ALA A 253 -14.98 16.59 18.12
C ALA A 253 -14.89 17.18 19.53
N SER A 254 -13.66 17.27 20.06
CA SER A 254 -13.37 18.09 21.22
C SER A 254 -13.71 19.52 20.82
N THR A 255 -14.79 20.03 21.41
CA THR A 255 -15.15 21.45 21.45
C THR A 255 -14.00 22.26 22.03
#